data_AF-A0A442GVB9-F1
#
_entry.id   AF-A0A442GVB9-F1
#
_cell.length_a   1.000
_cell.length_b   1.000
_cell.length_c   1.000
_cell.angle_alpha   90.00
_cell.angle_beta   90.00
_cell.angle_gamma   90.00
#
_symmetry.space_group_name_H-M   'P 1'
#
loop_
_entity.id
_entity.type
_entity.pdbx_description
1 polymer ?
#
loop_
_entity_poly.entity_id
_entity_poly.type
_entity_poly.pdbx_seq_one_letter_code
_entity_poly.pdbx_strand_id
1 'polypeptide(L)' 'MDVLNLELARARQRVKRAEISLNHAKKLLDEECGVGINLALCDRIRSEQQRVAEARKRLMKIASTSST' A
#
# COMPACT_ATOMS: atom_id res chain seq x y z
N MET A 1 7.74 -22.46 13.54
CA MET A 1 6.66 -21.48 13.74
C MET A 1 7.12 -20.03 13.49
N ASP A 2 8.41 -19.70 13.71
CA ASP A 2 8.92 -18.32 13.56
C ASP A 2 8.94 -17.72 12.15
N VAL A 3 9.19 -18.54 11.12
CA VAL A 3 9.30 -18.03 9.73
C VAL A 3 7.96 -17.47 9.24
N LEU A 4 6.86 -18.18 9.47
CA LEU A 4 5.52 -17.72 9.08
C LEU A 4 5.08 -16.47 9.84
N ASN A 5 5.40 -16.38 11.13
CA ASN A 5 5.13 -15.18 11.93
C ASN A 5 5.94 -13.97 11.45
N LEU A 6 7.20 -14.17 11.07
CA LEU A 6 8.06 -13.12 10.51
C LEU A 6 7.54 -12.65 9.13
N GLU A 7 7.12 -13.57 8.28
CA GLU A 7 6.52 -13.24 6.98
C GLU A 7 5.22 -12.46 7.13
N LEU A 8 4.37 -12.86 8.08
CA LEU A 8 3.13 -12.16 8.41
C LEU A 8 3.41 -10.75 8.94
N ALA A 9 4.37 -10.59 9.87
CA ALA A 9 4.78 -9.30 10.39
C ALA A 9 5.33 -8.38 9.27
N ARG A 10 6.15 -8.92 8.38
CA ARG A 10 6.68 -8.19 7.23
C ARG A 10 5.59 -7.80 6.24
N ALA A 11 4.60 -8.65 6.01
CA ALA A 11 3.45 -8.34 5.16
C ALA A 11 2.60 -7.21 5.75
N ARG A 12 2.32 -7.24 7.07
CA ARG A 12 1.63 -6.15 7.78
C ARG A 12 2.38 -4.82 7.69
N GLN A 13 3.70 -4.84 7.89
CA GLN A 13 4.53 -3.64 7.79
C GLN A 13 4.49 -3.04 6.37
N ARG A 14 4.51 -3.87 5.33
CA ARG A 14 4.40 -3.41 3.92
C ARG A 14 3.06 -2.76 3.64
N VAL A 15 1.95 -3.32 4.13
CA VAL A 15 0.63 -2.70 4.01
C VAL A 15 0.62 -1.33 4.67
N LYS A 16 1.09 -1.24 5.92
CA LYS A 16 1.09 0.03 6.65
C LYS A 16 1.90 1.12 5.94
N ARG A 17 3.06 0.76 5.38
CA ARG A 17 3.89 1.69 4.60
C ARG A 17 3.21 2.16 3.32
N ALA A 18 2.55 1.25 2.60
CA ALA A 18 1.81 1.59 1.39
C ALA A 18 0.62 2.51 1.68
N GLU A 19 -0.09 2.28 2.79
CA GLU A 19 -1.18 3.16 3.24
C GLU A 19 -0.69 4.57 3.59
N ILE A 20 0.44 4.69 4.28
CA ILE A 20 1.05 6.00 4.60
C ILE A 20 1.45 6.74 3.31
N SER A 21 2.09 6.05 2.37
CA SER A 21 2.48 6.59 1.07
C SER A 21 1.27 7.11 0.27
N LEU A 22 0.20 6.31 0.21
CA LEU A 22 -1.05 6.70 -0.42
C LEU A 22 -1.68 7.94 0.25
N ASN A 23 -1.70 7.98 1.59
CA ASN A 23 -2.24 9.13 2.30
C ASN A 23 -1.44 10.41 2.04
N HIS A 24 -0.11 10.30 1.94
CA HIS A 24 0.73 11.44 1.58
C HIS A 24 0.48 11.91 0.15
N ALA A 25 0.34 10.99 -0.81
CA ALA A 25 0.01 11.34 -2.19
C ALA A 25 -1.35 12.03 -2.32
N LYS A 26 -2.35 11.61 -1.53
CA LYS A 26 -3.66 12.28 -1.46
C LYS A 26 -3.56 13.69 -0.89
N LYS A 27 -2.80 13.89 0.20
CA LYS A 27 -2.60 15.22 0.79
C LYS A 27 -1.96 16.21 -0.20
N LEU A 28 -0.97 15.75 -0.96
CA LEU A 28 -0.34 16.57 -2.00
C LEU A 28 -1.32 16.94 -3.12
N LEU A 29 -2.35 16.12 -3.39
CA LEU A 29 -3.41 16.43 -4.35
C LEU A 29 -4.38 17.48 -3.82
N ASP A 30 -4.58 17.52 -2.50
CA ASP A 30 -5.44 18.50 -1.83
C ASP A 30 -4.75 19.88 -1.69
N GLU A 31 -3.44 19.96 -1.88
CA GLU A 31 -2.69 21.22 -1.95
C GLU A 31 -2.82 21.82 -3.37
N GLU A 32 -3.17 23.12 -3.48
CA GLU A 32 -3.31 23.82 -4.78
C GLU A 32 -1.95 23.98 -5.51
N CYS A 33 -1.48 22.90 -6.12
CA CYS A 33 -0.20 22.86 -6.85
C CYS A 33 -0.36 23.03 -8.37
N GLY A 34 -1.55 23.37 -8.86
CA GLY A 34 -1.83 23.54 -10.30
C GLY A 34 -2.02 22.22 -11.06
N VAL A 35 -2.64 22.32 -12.26
CA VAL A 35 -3.23 21.19 -12.99
C VAL A 35 -2.21 20.12 -13.42
N GLY A 36 -0.99 20.52 -13.80
CA GLY A 36 0.07 19.59 -14.21
C GLY A 36 0.62 18.75 -13.04
N ILE A 37 0.75 19.35 -11.85
CA ILE A 37 1.14 18.63 -10.64
C ILE A 37 0.01 17.70 -10.20
N ASN A 38 -1.25 18.13 -10.31
CA ASN A 38 -2.42 17.30 -10.00
C ASN A 38 -2.53 16.05 -10.87
N LEU A 39 -2.20 16.11 -12.17
CA LEU A 39 -2.20 14.93 -13.05
C LEU A 39 -1.12 13.92 -12.64
N ALA A 40 0.12 14.37 -12.43
CA ALA A 40 1.21 13.49 -11.99
C ALA A 40 0.93 12.89 -10.59
N LEU A 41 0.26 13.63 -9.71
CA LEU A 41 -0.19 13.13 -8.41
C LEU A 41 -1.31 12.09 -8.55
N CYS A 42 -2.26 12.28 -9.46
CA CYS A 42 -3.30 11.29 -9.73
C CYS A 42 -2.70 9.96 -10.24
N ASP A 43 -1.71 10.02 -11.13
CA ASP A 43 -0.98 8.83 -11.58
C ASP A 43 -0.26 8.14 -10.43
N ARG A 44 0.38 8.91 -9.55
CA ARG A 44 1.03 8.38 -8.35
C ARG A 44 0.04 7.74 -7.39
N ILE A 45 -1.12 8.37 -7.17
CA ILE A 45 -2.20 7.81 -6.33
C ILE A 45 -2.69 6.49 -6.90
N ARG A 46 -2.93 6.39 -8.22
CA ARG A 46 -3.34 5.14 -8.87
C ARG A 46 -2.30 4.04 -8.70
N SER A 47 -1.02 4.37 -8.89
CA SER A 47 0.08 3.43 -8.66
C SER A 47 0.13 2.93 -7.22
N GLU A 48 0.02 3.83 -6.23
CA GLU A 48 0.03 3.44 -4.82
C GLU A 48 -1.22 2.63 -4.42
N GLN A 49 -2.39 2.93 -4.99
CA GLN A 49 -3.61 2.11 -4.81
C GLN A 49 -3.40 0.69 -5.31
N GLN A 50 -2.81 0.51 -6.49
CA GLN A 50 -2.49 -0.80 -7.04
C GLN A 50 -1.52 -1.56 -6.12
N ARG A 51 -0.47 -0.89 -5.63
CA ARG A 51 0.50 -1.48 -4.69
C ARG A 51 -0.16 -1.94 -3.39
N VAL A 52 -1.11 -1.17 -2.85
CA VAL A 52 -1.91 -1.56 -1.67
C VAL A 52 -2.74 -2.81 -1.96
N ALA A 53 -3.44 -2.84 -3.09
CA ALA A 53 -4.27 -3.99 -3.49
C ALA A 53 -3.43 -5.27 -3.62
N GLU A 54 -2.28 -5.19 -4.27
CA GLU A 54 -1.34 -6.31 -4.41
C GLU A 54 -0.78 -6.78 -3.06
N ALA A 55 -0.40 -5.84 -2.19
CA ALA A 55 0.08 -6.16 -0.85
C ALA A 55 -0.99 -6.86 -0.01
N ARG A 56 -2.25 -6.39 -0.07
CA ARG A 56 -3.39 -7.02 0.61
C ARG A 56 -3.67 -8.41 0.07
N LYS A 57 -3.64 -8.60 -1.26
CA LYS A 57 -3.79 -9.91 -1.90
C LYS A 57 -2.72 -10.91 -1.42
N ARG A 58 -1.46 -10.46 -1.33
CA ARG A 58 -0.36 -11.28 -0.81
C ARG A 58 -0.53 -11.62 0.67
N LEU A 59 -0.92 -10.65 1.49
CA LEU A 59 -1.21 -10.88 2.92
C LEU A 59 -2.31 -11.92 3.10
N MET A 60 -3.41 -11.81 2.35
CA MET A 60 -4.51 -12.76 2.41
C MET A 60 -4.06 -14.18 2.03
N LYS A 61 -3.26 -14.32 0.97
CA LYS A 61 -2.68 -15.62 0.59
C LYS A 61 -1.85 -16.25 1.71
N ILE A 62 -0.96 -15.47 2.33
CA ILE A 62 -0.10 -15.95 3.43
C ILE A 62 -0.93 -16.33 4.66
N ALA A 63 -1.92 -15.50 5.01
CA ALA A 63 -2.82 -15.77 6.12
C ALA A 63 -3.61 -17.07 5.91
N SER A 64 -4.17 -17.29 4.72
CA SER A 64 -4.87 -18.52 4.38
C SER A 64 -3.97 -19.76 4.44
N THR A 65 -2.71 -19.66 4.02
CA THR A 65 -1.75 -20.78 4.12
C THR A 65 -1.25 -21.04 5.54
N SER A 66 -1.44 -20.10 6.48
CA SER A 66 -1.06 -20.26 7.89
C SER A 66 -2.17 -20.85 8.77
N SER A 67 -3.37 -21.04 8.23
CA SER A 67 -4.56 -21.57 8.93
C SER A 67 -4.90 -23.02 8.55
N THR A 68 -3.99 -23.73 7.87
CA THR A 68 -4.05 -25.19 7.60
C THR A 68 -2.91 -25.86 8.35
#